data_AF-A0A6C0HZH7-F1
#
_entry.id   AF-A0A6C0HZH7-F1
#
_cell.length_a   1.000
_cell.length_b   1.000
_cell.length_c   1.000
_cell.angle_alpha   90.00
_cell.angle_beta   90.00
_cell.angle_gamma   90.00
#
_symmetry.space_group_name_H-M   'P 1'
#
loop_
_entity.id
_entity.type
_entity.pdbx_description
1 polymer ?
#
loop_
_entity_poly.entity_id
_entity_poly.type
_entity_poly.pdbx_seq_one_letter_code
_entity_poly.pdbx_strand_id
1 'polypeptide(L)'
;MNLLFVNNIQIIMAKSITFYDDCDVYFGENDIECYGYDKNTTFGEMIDKAIEHNCNVIVKNGNGKWYLKGLDREYNISKEKIEKNVGNYPRKKCWLIEF
;
A
#
# COMPACT_ATOMS: atom_id res chain seq x y z
N MET A 1 24.81 -29.91 -18.80
CA MET A 1 23.44 -29.37 -18.94
C MET A 1 23.01 -28.95 -17.54
N ASN A 2 23.13 -27.67 -17.19
CA ASN A 2 22.58 -27.13 -15.95
C ASN A 2 21.56 -26.07 -16.35
N LEU A 3 20.29 -26.37 -16.11
CA LEU A 3 19.22 -25.38 -16.11
C LEU A 3 19.49 -24.43 -14.94
N LEU A 4 19.92 -23.20 -15.24
CA LEU A 4 19.82 -22.11 -14.28
C LEU A 4 18.35 -21.69 -14.24
N PHE A 5 17.66 -22.09 -13.18
CA PHE A 5 16.35 -21.52 -12.86
C PHE A 5 16.52 -20.02 -12.59
N VAL A 6 15.69 -19.26 -13.29
CA VAL A 6 15.68 -17.81 -13.41
C VAL A 6 15.17 -17.19 -12.11
N ASN A 7 15.84 -16.16 -11.59
CA ASN A 7 15.22 -15.16 -10.72
C ASN A 7 15.52 -13.79 -11.32
N ASN A 8 14.80 -13.46 -12.39
CA ASN A 8 14.63 -12.08 -12.83
C ASN A 8 13.79 -11.39 -11.75
N ILE A 9 14.43 -11.01 -10.64
CA ILE A 9 13.89 -10.00 -9.74
C ILE A 9 13.96 -8.72 -10.56
N GLN A 10 12.88 -8.39 -11.28
CA GLN A 10 12.67 -7.00 -11.64
C GLN A 10 12.66 -6.27 -10.30
N ILE A 11 13.65 -5.41 -10.08
CA ILE A 11 13.64 -4.50 -8.94
C ILE A 11 12.47 -3.56 -9.23
N ILE A 12 11.29 -3.91 -8.72
CA ILE A 12 10.11 -3.08 -8.84
C ILE A 12 10.35 -1.90 -7.91
N MET A 13 10.77 -0.78 -8.50
CA MET A 13 10.92 0.48 -7.78
C MET A 13 9.62 1.26 -7.89
N ALA A 14 9.21 1.92 -6.81
CA ALA A 14 8.12 2.88 -6.88
C ALA A 14 8.47 4.01 -7.88
N LYS A 15 7.68 4.15 -8.95
CA LYS A 15 7.76 5.25 -9.92
C LYS A 15 7.26 6.55 -9.32
N SER A 16 6.15 6.51 -8.58
CA SER A 16 5.54 7.69 -7.98
C SER A 16 4.82 7.32 -6.67
N ILE A 17 4.74 8.30 -5.75
CA ILE A 17 3.99 8.17 -4.50
C ILE A 17 3.12 9.42 -4.37
N THR A 18 1.80 9.24 -4.29
CA THR A 18 0.84 10.32 -4.09
C THR A 18 0.24 10.23 -2.69
N PHE A 19 0.20 11.36 -1.99
CA PHE A 19 -0.28 11.45 -0.60
C PHE A 19 -1.69 12.05 -0.53
N TYR A 20 -2.51 11.51 0.37
CA TYR A 20 -3.86 11.98 0.64
C TYR A 20 -4.14 12.01 2.15
N ASP A 21 -4.65 13.13 2.64
CA ASP A 21 -5.13 13.28 4.02
C ASP A 21 -6.61 12.89 4.15
N ASP A 22 -6.99 12.56 5.38
CA ASP A 22 -8.33 12.15 5.80
C ASP A 22 -8.97 11.13 4.85
N CYS A 23 -8.16 10.16 4.43
CA CYS A 23 -8.51 9.18 3.43
C CYS A 23 -8.30 7.76 3.96
N ASP A 24 -9.14 6.85 3.50
CA ASP A 24 -8.95 5.41 3.58
C ASP A 24 -9.55 4.80 2.32
N VAL A 25 -9.10 3.60 2.00
CA VAL A 25 -9.70 2.78 0.97
C VAL A 25 -10.31 1.61 1.70
N TYR A 26 -11.62 1.70 1.98
CA TYR A 26 -12.37 0.60 2.54
C TYR A 26 -12.47 -0.50 1.47
N PHE A 27 -11.42 -1.31 1.37
CA PHE A 27 -11.50 -2.63 0.77
C PHE A 27 -12.10 -3.59 1.81
N GLY A 28 -12.65 -4.73 1.38
CA GLY A 28 -13.20 -5.73 2.31
C GLY A 28 -12.16 -6.23 3.33
N GLU A 29 -12.44 -7.34 4.01
CA GLU A 29 -11.52 -7.96 5.00
C GLU A 29 -10.23 -8.56 4.38
N ASN A 30 -9.53 -7.81 3.53
CA ASN A 30 -8.33 -8.22 2.81
C ASN A 30 -7.19 -7.22 3.02
N ASP A 31 -7.05 -6.69 4.24
CA ASP A 31 -5.75 -6.13 4.65
C ASP A 31 -4.74 -7.29 4.61
N ILE A 32 -3.55 -7.04 4.06
CA ILE A 32 -2.46 -8.05 4.06
C ILE A 32 -2.22 -8.56 5.48
N GLU A 33 -2.27 -7.64 6.44
CA GLU A 33 -2.25 -7.93 7.86
C GLU A 33 -3.52 -7.35 8.50
N CYS A 34 -4.44 -8.23 8.91
CA CYS A 34 -5.76 -7.83 9.42
C CYS A 34 -5.70 -6.96 10.69
N TYR A 35 -4.59 -7.04 11.46
CA TYR A 35 -4.37 -6.21 12.64
C TYR A 35 -3.50 -4.98 12.40
N GLY A 36 -3.04 -4.79 11.16
CA GLY A 36 -2.07 -3.78 10.76
C GLY A 36 -0.67 -4.02 11.33
N TYR A 37 0.31 -3.34 10.75
CA TYR A 37 1.70 -3.36 11.18
C TYR A 37 1.92 -2.44 12.40
N ASP A 38 3.05 -2.66 13.08
CA ASP A 38 3.44 -1.90 14.28
C ASP A 38 3.51 -0.40 14.01
N LYS A 39 3.08 0.42 14.99
CA LYS A 39 3.03 1.88 14.85
C LYS A 39 4.41 2.53 14.72
N ASN A 40 5.45 1.85 15.19
CA ASN A 40 6.83 2.30 15.16
C ASN A 40 7.54 1.91 13.86
N THR A 41 6.93 1.07 13.01
CA THR A 41 7.41 0.82 11.66
C THR A 41 7.55 2.14 10.91
N THR A 42 8.69 2.33 10.26
CA THR A 42 8.99 3.51 9.47
C THR A 42 8.23 3.50 8.15
N PHE A 43 8.12 4.67 7.51
CA PHE A 43 7.51 4.74 6.19
C PHE A 43 8.32 3.98 5.13
N GLY A 44 9.66 4.00 5.22
CA GLY A 44 10.53 3.25 4.30
C GLY A 44 10.29 1.75 4.37
N GLU A 45 10.23 1.18 5.59
CA GLU A 45 9.90 -0.24 5.77
C GLU A 45 8.51 -0.59 5.23
N MET A 46 7.55 0.34 5.28
CA MET A 46 6.23 0.12 4.69
C MET A 46 6.26 0.12 3.16
N ILE A 47 7.14 0.91 2.53
CA ILE A 47 7.36 0.87 1.08
C ILE A 47 7.96 -0.46 0.66
N ASP A 48 8.97 -0.96 1.39
CA ASP A 48 9.59 -2.26 1.11
C ASP A 48 8.56 -3.38 1.15
N LYS A 49 7.68 -3.38 2.17
CA LYS A 49 6.58 -4.34 2.30
C LYS A 49 5.54 -4.18 1.19
N ALA A 50 5.23 -2.95 0.81
CA ALA A 50 4.31 -2.68 -0.29
C ALA A 50 4.85 -3.27 -1.61
N ILE A 51 6.15 -3.16 -1.88
CA ILE A 51 6.81 -3.78 -3.05
C ILE A 51 6.77 -5.31 -2.93
N GLU A 52 7.15 -5.87 -1.78
CA GLU A 52 7.16 -7.32 -1.52
C GLU A 52 5.80 -7.96 -1.80
N HIS A 53 4.72 -7.28 -1.42
CA HIS A 53 3.36 -7.77 -1.60
C HIS A 53 2.65 -7.22 -2.85
N ASN A 54 3.35 -6.49 -3.73
CA ASN A 54 2.76 -5.83 -4.89
C ASN A 54 1.50 -4.99 -4.55
N CYS A 55 1.55 -4.28 -3.43
CA CYS A 55 0.44 -3.54 -2.86
C CYS A 55 0.59 -2.03 -3.10
N ASN A 56 -0.37 -1.44 -3.79
CA ASN A 56 -0.28 -0.03 -4.21
C ASN A 56 -0.83 0.97 -3.20
N VAL A 57 -1.38 0.56 -2.06
CA VAL A 57 -1.90 1.51 -1.06
C VAL A 57 -1.36 1.22 0.33
N ILE A 58 -0.73 2.22 0.93
CA ILE A 58 -0.41 2.26 2.34
C ILE A 58 -1.41 3.18 3.04
N VAL A 59 -1.94 2.75 4.19
CA VAL A 59 -2.78 3.59 5.05
C VAL A 59 -2.18 3.65 6.45
N LYS A 60 -2.04 4.85 7.02
CA LYS A 60 -1.75 5.06 8.45
C LYS A 60 -2.99 5.58 9.13
N ASN A 61 -3.45 4.86 10.16
CA ASN A 61 -4.64 5.28 10.90
C ASN A 61 -4.32 6.31 11.98
N GLY A 62 -5.34 6.89 12.59
CA GLY A 62 -5.20 7.88 13.66
C GLY A 62 -4.55 7.37 14.95
N ASN A 63 -4.40 6.06 15.11
CA ASN A 63 -3.69 5.43 16.23
C ASN A 63 -2.21 5.13 15.88
N GLY A 64 -1.78 5.50 14.68
CA GLY A 64 -0.41 5.33 14.21
C GLY A 64 -0.08 3.96 13.60
N LYS A 65 -1.03 3.01 13.57
CA LYS A 65 -0.82 1.71 12.90
C LYS A 65 -0.86 1.85 11.38
N TRP A 66 -0.11 0.98 10.71
CA TRP A 66 -0.04 0.94 9.24
C TRP A 66 -0.81 -0.25 8.66
N TYR A 67 -1.33 -0.08 7.46
CA TYR A 67 -2.08 -1.08 6.73
C TYR A 67 -1.63 -1.05 5.27
N LEU A 68 -1.48 -2.23 4.67
CA LEU A 68 -1.32 -2.39 3.24
C LEU A 68 -2.65 -2.84 2.66
N LYS A 69 -3.15 -2.10 1.67
CA LYS A 69 -4.48 -2.30 1.09
C LYS A 69 -4.39 -2.46 -0.43
N GLY A 70 -5.09 -3.45 -0.97
CA GLY A 70 -5.16 -3.69 -2.41
C GLY A 70 -4.27 -4.85 -2.88
N LEU A 71 -4.42 -6.01 -2.24
CA LEU A 71 -3.75 -7.28 -2.58
C LEU A 71 -3.82 -7.64 -4.08
N ASP A 72 -4.88 -7.27 -4.80
CA ASP A 72 -5.12 -7.71 -6.19
C ASP A 72 -5.78 -6.64 -7.07
N ARG A 73 -5.54 -5.34 -6.84
CA ARG A 73 -6.25 -4.29 -7.61
C ARG A 73 -5.32 -3.33 -8.32
N GLU A 74 -5.58 -3.18 -9.62
CA GLU A 74 -4.89 -2.26 -10.53
C GLU A 74 -4.79 -0.84 -9.97
N TYR A 75 -3.67 -0.18 -10.22
CA TYR A 75 -3.36 1.18 -9.76
C TYR A 75 -4.52 2.18 -9.97
N ASN A 76 -5.12 2.18 -11.17
CA ASN A 76 -6.20 3.11 -11.50
C ASN A 76 -7.46 2.89 -10.64
N ILE A 77 -7.76 1.64 -10.28
CA ILE A 77 -8.89 1.31 -9.40
C ILE A 77 -8.62 1.82 -7.98
N SER A 78 -7.39 1.63 -7.48
CA SER A 78 -7.00 2.16 -6.16
C SER A 78 -7.07 3.69 -6.14
N LYS A 79 -6.59 4.35 -7.20
CA LYS A 79 -6.63 5.80 -7.37
C LYS A 79 -8.04 6.36 -7.30
N GLU A 80 -8.95 5.87 -8.14
CA GLU A 80 -10.34 6.36 -8.19
C GLU A 80 -11.04 6.23 -6.83
N LYS A 81 -10.77 5.14 -6.09
CA LYS A 81 -11.37 4.92 -4.79
C LYS A 81 -10.83 5.83 -3.71
N ILE A 82 -9.53 6.08 -3.70
CA ILE A 82 -8.90 7.07 -2.82
C ILE A 82 -9.54 8.43 -3.08
N GLU A 83 -9.56 8.86 -4.34
CA GLU A 83 -10.06 10.17 -4.75
C GLU A 83 -11.54 10.39 -4.38
N LYS A 84 -12.37 9.34 -4.48
CA LYS A 84 -13.78 9.37 -4.02
C LYS A 84 -13.94 9.49 -2.51
N ASN A 85 -12.92 9.14 -1.73
CA ASN A 85 -12.98 9.04 -0.26
C ASN A 85 -12.12 10.08 0.48
N VAL A 86 -11.40 10.95 -0.24
CA VAL A 86 -10.62 12.03 0.38
C VAL A 86 -11.52 12.90 1.25
N GLY A 87 -11.07 13.21 2.47
CA GLY A 87 -11.81 14.02 3.43
C GLY A 87 -12.89 13.28 4.23
N ASN A 88 -13.17 12.02 3.91
CA ASN A 88 -14.24 11.25 4.56
C ASN A 88 -13.76 10.39 5.74
N TYR A 89 -12.45 10.30 5.97
CA TYR A 89 -11.85 9.45 7.01
C TYR A 89 -10.88 10.22 7.90
N PRO A 90 -11.38 11.02 8.86
CA PRO A 90 -10.55 11.87 9.69
C PRO A 90 -9.40 11.13 10.38
N ARG A 91 -8.22 11.74 10.39
CA ARG A 91 -6.98 11.25 11.01
C ARG A 91 -6.36 10.03 10.33
N LYS A 92 -6.86 9.63 9.16
CA LYS A 92 -6.23 8.60 8.32
C LYS A 92 -5.46 9.23 7.18
N LYS A 93 -4.33 8.64 6.84
CA LYS A 93 -3.41 9.10 5.81
C LYS A 93 -3.17 7.98 4.82
N CYS A 94 -3.29 8.27 3.53
CA CYS A 94 -3.08 7.31 2.45
C CYS A 94 -1.88 7.70 1.59
N TRP A 95 -1.12 6.69 1.17
CA TRP A 95 -0.12 6.80 0.14
C TRP A 95 -0.47 5.82 -0.96
N LEU A 96 -0.72 6.33 -2.16
CA LEU A 96 -0.88 5.54 -3.37
C LEU A 96 0.48 5.43 -4.06
N ILE A 97 0.91 4.21 -4.34
CA ILE A 97 2.21 3.89 -4.92
C ILE A 97 2.00 3.36 -6.33
N GLU A 98 2.72 3.93 -7.27
CA GLU A 98 2.84 3.42 -8.62
C GLU A 98 4.15 2.64 -8.75
N PHE A 99 4.07 1.38 -9.15
CA PHE A 99 5.21 0.51 -9.42
C PHE A 99 5.56 0.49 -10.91
#